data_AF-A0A1E4PNW6-F1
#
_entry.id   AF-A0A1E4PNW6-F1
#
_cell.length_a   1.000
_cell.length_b   1.000
_cell.length_c   1.000
_cell.angle_alpha   90.00
_cell.angle_beta   90.00
_cell.angle_gamma   90.00
#
_symmetry.space_group_name_H-M   'P 1'
#
loop_
_entity.id
_entity.type
_entity.pdbx_description
1 polymer ?
#
loop_
_entity_poly.entity_id
_entity_poly.type
_entity_poly.pdbx_seq_one_letter_code
_entity_poly.pdbx_strand_id
1 'polypeptide(L)'
;MFASKVAPSDEVRAPEGGFPSAWSVLWHRFVPWLAPIQTPRLADLLIRTMTVGGEDHMQRVASHVDVLIEPEVDRYGMLQFSALEALVECGSLAARRSLAAWAESGR
;
A
#
# COMPACT_ATOMS: atom_id res chain seq x y z
N MET A 1 10.32 -22.16 -2.07
CA MET A 1 9.24 -21.44 -1.36
C MET A 1 8.93 -20.15 -2.11
N PHE A 2 7.68 -20.00 -2.53
CA PHE A 2 7.18 -18.80 -3.22
C PHE A 2 6.39 -17.94 -2.24
N ALA A 3 6.52 -16.62 -2.33
CA ALA A 3 5.68 -15.68 -1.59
C ALA A 3 5.12 -14.61 -2.53
N SER A 4 3.93 -14.10 -2.19
CA SER A 4 3.29 -12.98 -2.88
C SER A 4 3.04 -11.86 -1.88
N LYS A 5 3.53 -10.66 -2.18
CA LYS A 5 3.38 -9.48 -1.34
C LYS A 5 2.33 -8.56 -1.97
N VAL A 6 1.22 -8.36 -1.25
CA VAL A 6 0.07 -7.58 -1.71
C VAL A 6 -0.25 -6.48 -0.70
N ALA A 7 0.72 -5.60 -0.47
CA ALA A 7 0.54 -4.41 0.36
C ALA A 7 0.90 -3.17 -0.47
N PRO A 8 0.09 -2.10 -0.43
CA PRO A 8 0.42 -0.85 -1.09
C PRO A 8 1.75 -0.30 -0.58
N SER A 9 2.58 0.19 -1.49
CA SER A 9 3.92 0.73 -1.23
C SER A 9 3.89 2.15 -0.64
N ASP A 10 2.79 2.87 -0.84
CA ASP A 10 2.69 4.28 -0.50
C ASP A 10 2.41 4.50 0.98
N GLU A 11 3.46 4.89 1.70
CA GLU A 11 3.34 5.45 3.04
C GLU A 11 2.91 6.91 2.94
N VAL A 12 1.75 7.25 3.53
CA VAL A 12 1.37 8.65 3.76
C VAL A 12 2.40 9.27 4.71
N ARG A 13 3.32 10.05 4.14
CA ARG A 13 4.36 10.75 4.91
C ARG A 13 3.72 11.86 5.73
N ALA A 14 4.14 11.96 6.99
CA ALA A 14 3.76 13.09 7.83
C ALA A 14 4.25 14.40 7.18
N PRO A 15 3.46 15.48 7.21
CA PRO A 15 3.88 16.76 6.64
C PRO A 15 5.15 17.28 7.31
N GLU A 16 6.11 17.71 6.48
CA GLU A 16 7.34 18.36 6.93
C GLU A 16 6.96 19.69 7.61
N GLY A 17 7.04 19.74 8.94
CA GLY A 17 6.56 20.88 9.75
C GLY A 17 5.67 20.48 10.94
N GLY A 18 5.35 19.19 11.09
CA GLY A 18 4.57 18.67 12.21
C GLY A 18 3.06 18.70 11.95
N PHE A 19 2.29 18.18 12.91
CA PHE A 19 0.84 18.11 12.75
C PHE A 19 0.19 19.49 12.96
N PRO A 20 -0.70 19.91 12.06
CA PRO A 20 -1.47 21.13 12.24
C PRO A 20 -2.36 21.02 13.48
N SER A 21 -2.70 22.14 14.10
CA SER A 21 -3.59 22.13 15.27
C SER A 21 -4.96 21.51 14.90
N ALA A 22 -5.54 20.75 15.82
CA ALA A 22 -6.87 20.15 15.59
C ALA A 22 -7.93 21.22 15.26
N TRP A 23 -7.81 22.40 15.88
CA TRP A 23 -8.68 23.54 15.64
C TRP A 23 -8.52 24.13 14.23
N SER A 24 -7.29 24.26 13.73
CA SER A 24 -7.06 24.73 12.35
C SER A 24 -7.62 23.76 11.31
N VAL A 25 -7.48 22.44 11.53
CA VAL A 25 -8.07 21.42 10.64
C VAL A 25 -9.60 21.56 10.61
N LEU A 26 -10.22 21.79 11.77
CA LEU A 26 -11.66 21.97 11.88
C LEU A 26 -12.13 23.23 11.13
N TRP A 27 -11.46 24.37 11.32
CA TRP A 27 -11.82 25.61 10.61
C TRP A 27 -11.70 25.50 9.10
N HIS A 28 -10.62 24.90 8.61
CA HIS A 28 -10.42 24.65 7.17
C HIS A 28 -11.46 23.67 6.58
N ARG A 29 -12.19 22.91 7.41
CA ARG A 29 -13.32 22.08 6.97
C ARG A 29 -14.62 22.86 6.83
N PHE A 30 -14.86 23.85 7.69
CA PHE A 30 -16.11 24.63 7.70
C PHE A 30 -16.08 25.87 6.80
N VAL A 31 -14.89 26.35 6.43
CA VAL A 31 -14.70 27.59 5.67
C VAL A 31 -14.33 27.25 4.22
N PRO A 32 -15.25 27.38 3.24
CA PRO A 32 -15.03 26.95 1.83
C PRO A 32 -13.98 27.75 1.04
N TRP A 33 -13.46 28.82 1.63
CA TRP A 33 -12.52 29.79 1.08
C TRP A 33 -11.07 29.44 1.46
N LEU A 34 -10.90 28.54 2.44
CA LEU A 34 -9.59 28.08 2.91
C LEU A 34 -9.25 26.76 2.21
N ALA A 35 -7.99 26.63 1.79
CA ALA A 35 -7.51 25.38 1.20
C ALA A 35 -7.63 24.24 2.23
N PRO A 36 -8.15 23.05 1.85
CA PRO A 36 -8.25 21.93 2.77
C PRO A 36 -6.86 21.49 3.23
N ILE A 37 -6.67 21.42 4.55
CA ILE A 37 -5.45 20.86 5.12
C ILE A 37 -5.47 19.35 4.88
N GLN A 38 -4.43 18.83 4.23
CA GLN A 38 -4.27 17.40 4.01
C GLN A 38 -3.83 16.73 5.31
N THR A 39 -4.73 15.97 5.92
CA THR A 39 -4.44 15.12 7.08
C THR A 39 -5.01 13.73 6.85
N PRO A 40 -4.34 12.66 7.32
CA PRO A 40 -4.90 11.32 7.27
C PRO A 40 -6.23 11.28 8.03
N ARG A 41 -7.22 10.60 7.47
CA ARG A 41 -8.53 10.41 8.12
C ARG A 41 -8.42 9.29 9.15
N LEU A 42 -9.39 9.22 10.06
CA LEU A 42 -9.46 8.13 11.04
C LEU A 42 -9.44 6.75 10.38
N ALA A 43 -10.17 6.58 9.26
CA ALA A 43 -10.16 5.32 8.51
C ALA A 43 -8.75 4.96 7.99
N ASP A 44 -8.01 5.95 7.48
CA ASP A 44 -6.63 5.76 6.99
C ASP A 44 -5.71 5.34 8.14
N LEU A 45 -5.86 5.96 9.31
CA LEU A 45 -5.10 5.61 10.52
C LEU A 45 -5.45 4.20 11.02
N LEU A 46 -6.73 3.81 11.02
CA LEU A 46 -7.16 2.48 11.43
C LEU A 46 -6.58 1.39 10.52
N ILE A 47 -6.67 1.59 9.20
CA ILE A 47 -6.07 0.68 8.22
C ILE A 47 -4.55 0.61 8.43
N ARG A 48 -3.87 1.74 8.62
CA ARG A 48 -2.42 1.77 8.87
C ARG A 48 -2.05 1.02 10.16
N THR A 49 -2.79 1.20 11.25
CA THR A 49 -2.52 0.44 12.48
C THR A 49 -2.69 -1.07 12.32
N MET A 50 -3.58 -1.52 11.43
CA MET A 50 -3.73 -2.93 11.11
C MET A 50 -2.56 -3.46 10.26
N THR A 51 -1.96 -2.63 9.40
CA THR A 51 -0.88 -3.05 8.48
C THR A 51 0.53 -2.86 9.03
N VAL A 52 0.75 -1.93 9.97
CA VAL A 52 2.07 -1.62 10.56
C VAL A 52 2.78 -2.84 11.14
N GLY A 53 2.05 -3.79 11.73
CA GLY A 53 2.64 -5.02 12.25
C GLY A 53 3.13 -6.01 11.18
N GLY A 54 2.70 -5.84 9.93
CA GLY A 54 3.01 -6.73 8.82
C GLY A 54 4.34 -6.45 8.13
N GLU A 55 4.84 -5.21 8.16
CA GLU A 55 6.02 -4.79 7.40
C GLU A 55 7.30 -5.54 7.80
N ASP A 56 7.61 -5.60 9.10
CA ASP A 56 8.79 -6.34 9.59
C ASP A 56 8.66 -7.84 9.31
N HIS A 57 7.45 -8.40 9.40
CA HIS A 57 7.20 -9.79 9.04
C HIS A 57 7.42 -10.04 7.54
N MET A 58 6.93 -9.15 6.68
CA MET A 58 7.07 -9.24 5.23
C MET A 58 8.53 -9.12 4.79
N GLN A 59 9.30 -8.24 5.42
CA GLN A 59 10.73 -8.09 5.13
C GLN A 59 11.52 -9.34 5.51
N ARG A 60 11.19 -9.98 6.64
CA ARG A 60 11.77 -11.27 7.04
C ARG A 60 11.37 -12.40 6.09
N VAL A 61 10.12 -12.46 5.64
CA VAL A 61 9.69 -13.48 4.67
C VAL A 61 10.39 -13.29 3.33
N ALA A 62 10.52 -12.05 2.86
CA ALA A 62 11.19 -11.73 1.60
C ALA A 62 12.65 -12.22 1.54
N SER A 63 13.36 -12.24 2.68
CA SER A 63 14.75 -12.72 2.72
C SER A 63 14.90 -14.26 2.73
N HIS A 64 13.81 -15.01 2.88
CA HIS A 64 13.84 -16.48 3.01
C HIS A 64 13.11 -17.21 1.87
N VAL A 65 12.64 -16.49 0.84
CA VAL A 65 11.90 -17.07 -0.28
C VAL A 65 12.78 -17.21 -1.52
N ASP A 66 12.49 -18.21 -2.34
CA ASP A 66 13.22 -18.41 -3.61
C ASP A 66 12.75 -17.40 -4.66
N VAL A 67 11.48 -17.01 -4.60
CA VAL A 67 10.85 -16.04 -5.48
C VAL A 67 9.82 -15.25 -4.68
N LEU A 68 9.94 -13.93 -4.76
CA LEU A 68 8.94 -12.98 -4.26
C LEU A 68 8.19 -12.38 -5.46
N ILE A 69 6.87 -12.48 -5.44
CA ILE A 69 5.98 -11.91 -6.45
C ILE A 69 5.38 -10.62 -5.89
N GLU A 70 5.62 -9.50 -6.56
CA GLU A 70 5.13 -8.17 -6.16
C GLU A 70 4.25 -7.59 -7.28
N PRO A 71 2.92 -7.83 -7.28
CA PRO A 71 2.02 -7.19 -8.21
C PRO A 71 1.84 -5.70 -7.91
N GLU A 72 1.78 -4.88 -8.97
CA GLU A 72 1.53 -3.44 -8.88
C GLU A 72 0.06 -3.14 -8.54
N VAL A 73 -0.24 -3.09 -7.24
CA VAL A 73 -1.61 -2.88 -6.75
C VAL A 73 -1.89 -1.46 -6.23
N ASP A 74 -0.88 -0.59 -6.21
CA ASP A 74 -0.94 0.76 -5.62
C ASP A 74 -2.05 1.66 -6.22
N ARG A 75 -2.42 1.40 -7.48
CA ARG A 75 -3.49 2.13 -8.18
C ARG A 75 -4.91 1.74 -7.75
N TYR A 76 -5.08 0.68 -6.95
CA TYR A 76 -6.37 0.19 -6.50
C TYR A 76 -6.62 0.54 -5.04
N GLY A 77 -7.81 1.04 -4.75
CA GLY A 77 -8.22 1.26 -3.36
C GLY A 77 -8.37 -0.06 -2.61
N MET A 78 -8.00 -0.08 -1.32
CA MET A 78 -8.14 -1.26 -0.44
C MET A 78 -9.56 -1.87 -0.43
N LEU A 79 -10.59 -1.04 -0.65
CA LEU A 79 -12.01 -1.45 -0.66
C LEU A 79 -12.64 -1.38 -2.06
N GLN A 80 -11.83 -1.31 -3.12
CA GLN A 80 -12.31 -1.19 -4.50
C GLN A 80 -12.67 -2.57 -5.09
N PHE A 81 -13.75 -3.17 -4.58
CA PHE A 81 -14.18 -4.51 -5.00
C PHE A 81 -14.54 -4.61 -6.49
N SER A 82 -14.92 -3.49 -7.12
CA SER A 82 -15.18 -3.42 -8.55
C SER A 82 -13.95 -3.68 -9.43
N ALA A 83 -12.73 -3.57 -8.87
CA ALA A 83 -11.48 -3.81 -9.59
C ALA A 83 -10.98 -5.26 -9.49
N LEU A 84 -11.80 -6.20 -9.00
CA LEU A 84 -11.39 -7.57 -8.75
C LEU A 84 -10.79 -8.26 -9.99
N GLU A 85 -11.44 -8.14 -11.15
CA GLU A 85 -10.95 -8.75 -12.40
C GLU A 85 -9.58 -8.18 -12.81
N ALA A 86 -9.42 -6.85 -12.69
CA ALA A 86 -8.16 -6.18 -13.00
C ALA A 86 -7.04 -6.56 -12.01
N LEU A 87 -7.37 -6.77 -10.73
CA LEU A 87 -6.44 -7.25 -9.72
C LEU A 87 -5.99 -8.70 -10.00
N VAL A 88 -6.92 -9.56 -10.44
CA VAL A 88 -6.59 -10.95 -10.85
C VAL A 88 -5.62 -10.95 -12.03
N GLU A 89 -5.89 -10.13 -13.06
CA GLU A 89 -5.00 -10.01 -14.21
C GLU A 89 -3.61 -9.48 -13.79
N CYS A 90 -3.58 -8.44 -12.96
CA CYS A 90 -2.35 -7.86 -12.45
C CYS A 90 -1.50 -8.90 -11.69
N GLY A 91 -2.12 -9.67 -10.80
CA GLY A 91 -1.47 -10.76 -10.08
C GLY A 91 -0.95 -11.86 -11.02
N SER A 92 -1.75 -12.25 -12.02
CA SER A 92 -1.35 -13.27 -13.00
C SER A 92 -0.13 -12.84 -13.82
N LEU A 93 -0.12 -11.59 -14.30
CA LEU A 93 1.00 -11.03 -15.05
C LEU A 93 2.27 -10.97 -14.20
N ALA A 94 2.18 -10.49 -12.95
CA ALA A 94 3.31 -10.42 -12.03
C ALA A 94 3.88 -11.82 -11.73
N ALA A 95 3.01 -12.80 -11.50
CA ALA A 95 3.42 -14.18 -11.25
C ALA A 95 4.14 -14.78 -12.46
N ARG A 96 3.57 -14.64 -13.67
CA ARG A 96 4.18 -15.15 -14.91
C ARG A 96 5.58 -14.56 -15.14
N ARG A 97 5.74 -13.25 -14.96
CA ARG A 97 7.04 -12.57 -15.10
C ARG A 97 8.06 -13.10 -14.09
N SER A 98 7.67 -13.19 -12.82
CA SER A 98 8.57 -13.62 -11.75
C SER A 98 8.99 -15.09 -11.91
N LEU A 99 8.07 -15.96 -12.31
CA LEU A 99 8.34 -17.38 -12.54
C LEU A 99 9.20 -17.61 -13.79
N ALA A 100 8.98 -16.85 -14.87
CA ALA A 100 9.83 -16.92 -16.06
C ALA A 100 11.27 -16.51 -15.74
N ALA A 101 11.45 -15.38 -15.04
CA ALA A 101 12.76 -14.92 -14.61
C ALA A 101 13.47 -15.93 -13.68
N TRP A 102 12.71 -16.60 -12.80
CA TRP A 102 13.24 -17.66 -11.96
C TRP A 102 13.68 -18.88 -12.77
N ALA A 103 12.87 -19.33 -13.74
CA ALA A 103 13.21 -20.46 -14.61
C ALA A 103 14.47 -20.19 -15.45
N GLU A 104 14.65 -18.95 -15.91
CA GLU A 104 15.86 -18.52 -16.64
C GLU A 104 17.11 -18.46 -15.74
N SER A 105 16.94 -18.27 -14.43
CA SER A 105 18.05 -18.21 -13.46
C SER A 105 18.73 -19.57 -13.16
N GLY A 106 18.25 -20.66 -13.77
CA GLY A 106 18.93 -21.96 -13.77
C GLY A 106 18.89 -22.72 -12.44
N ARG A 107 17.86 -22.50 -11.63
CA ARG A 107 17.56 -23.29 -10.42
C ARG A 107 16.38 -24.23 -10.66
#